data_AF-A0ABD3ACS0-F1
#
_entry.id   AF-A0ABD3ACS0-F1
#
_cell.length_a   1.000
_cell.length_b   1.000
_cell.length_c   1.000
_cell.angle_alpha   90.00
_cell.angle_beta   90.00
_cell.angle_gamma   90.00
#
_symmetry.space_group_name_H-M   'P 1'
#
loop_
_entity.id
_entity.type
_entity.pdbx_description
1 polymer ?
#
loop_
_entity_poly.entity_id
_entity_poly.type
_entity_poly.pdbx_seq_one_letter_code
_entity_poly.pdbx_strand_id
1 'polypeptide(L)'
;MTLSSNLSPLPSEWKFSKVFGEPTSGEDVHQTDIISAIEFEKGGDYVAIGDHGGRVVLFEKRTAEDDSFEYRSRNELEQTDFMVRHPPKYQYRTEFQSHEPEFDYLKSLEIEEKINKMRW
;
A
#
# COMPACT_ATOMS: atom_id res chain seq x y z
N MET A 1 48.97 5.39 -5.25
CA MET A 1 47.74 5.71 -6.01
C MET A 1 46.66 4.74 -5.54
N THR A 2 45.74 5.19 -4.69
CA THR A 2 44.64 4.37 -4.17
C THR A 2 43.45 4.51 -5.10
N LEU A 3 43.05 3.43 -5.76
CA LEU A 3 41.87 3.40 -6.64
C LEU A 3 40.62 3.53 -5.76
N SER A 4 40.00 4.71 -5.75
CA SER A 4 38.67 4.89 -5.17
C SER A 4 37.64 4.22 -6.07
N SER A 5 37.09 3.09 -5.63
CA SER A 5 35.96 2.45 -6.28
C SER A 5 34.71 3.32 -6.09
N ASN A 6 34.45 4.20 -7.06
CA ASN A 6 33.15 4.87 -7.22
C ASN A 6 32.10 3.82 -7.62
N LEU A 7 31.58 3.09 -6.64
CA LEU A 7 30.37 2.30 -6.81
C LEU A 7 29.18 3.26 -6.71
N SER A 8 28.83 3.89 -7.82
CA SER A 8 27.50 4.51 -7.93
C SER A 8 26.46 3.41 -7.74
N PRO A 9 25.48 3.55 -6.82
CA PRO A 9 24.45 2.54 -6.67
C PRO A 9 23.74 2.36 -8.01
N LEU A 10 23.64 1.10 -8.45
CA LEU A 10 22.85 0.77 -9.64
C LEU A 10 21.42 1.30 -9.44
N PRO A 11 20.79 1.88 -10.46
CA PRO A 11 19.42 2.38 -10.34
C PRO A 11 18.48 1.23 -9.95
N SER A 12 17.64 1.46 -8.95
CA SER A 12 16.64 0.49 -8.52
C SER A 12 15.71 0.13 -9.68
N GLU A 13 15.54 -1.17 -9.93
CA GLU A 13 14.62 -1.69 -10.94
C GLU A 13 13.22 -1.84 -10.35
N TRP A 14 12.22 -1.26 -11.02
CA TRP A 14 10.81 -1.45 -10.65
C TRP A 14 10.32 -2.84 -11.07
N LYS A 15 9.72 -3.56 -10.13
CA LYS A 15 9.12 -4.88 -10.37
C LYS A 15 7.67 -4.87 -9.92
N PHE A 16 6.81 -5.50 -10.72
CA PHE A 16 5.43 -5.75 -10.31
C PHE A 16 5.41 -6.66 -9.09
N SER A 17 4.58 -6.33 -8.10
CA SER A 17 4.44 -7.10 -6.86
C SER A 17 3.00 -7.57 -6.66
N LYS A 18 2.03 -6.65 -6.69
CA LYS A 18 0.64 -6.97 -6.36
C LYS A 18 -0.34 -6.00 -7.01
N VAL A 19 -1.55 -6.49 -7.25
CA VAL A 19 -2.73 -5.73 -7.68
C VAL A 19 -3.90 -6.07 -6.74
N PHE A 20 -4.78 -5.09 -6.51
CA PHE A 20 -6.01 -5.24 -5.74
C PHE A 20 -7.17 -4.62 -6.53
N GLY A 21 -8.38 -5.15 -6.37
CA GLY A 21 -9.59 -4.58 -6.98
C GLY A 21 -9.65 -4.78 -8.50
N GLU A 22 -9.18 -5.92 -9.02
CA GLU A 22 -9.27 -6.22 -10.45
C GLU A 22 -10.75 -6.30 -10.85
N PRO A 23 -11.23 -5.44 -11.77
CA PRO A 23 -12.62 -5.45 -12.19
C PRO A 23 -12.93 -6.76 -12.92
N THR A 24 -14.13 -7.30 -12.68
CA THR A 24 -14.56 -8.47 -13.45
C THR A 24 -14.76 -8.07 -14.92
N SER A 25 -14.50 -8.98 -15.84
CA SER A 25 -14.56 -8.67 -17.27
C SER A 25 -15.98 -8.25 -17.67
N GLY A 26 -16.15 -6.97 -18.02
CA GLY A 26 -17.42 -6.40 -18.46
C GLY A 26 -18.14 -5.53 -17.42
N GLU A 27 -17.59 -5.35 -16.22
CA GLU A 27 -18.11 -4.41 -15.23
C GLU A 27 -17.36 -3.07 -15.30
N ASP A 28 -18.12 -1.97 -15.35
CA ASP A 28 -17.57 -0.62 -15.26
C ASP A 28 -17.16 -0.31 -13.82
N VAL A 29 -16.01 0.35 -13.65
CA VAL A 29 -15.55 0.78 -12.32
C VAL A 29 -16.49 1.85 -11.78
N HIS A 30 -17.11 1.60 -10.62
CA HIS A 30 -17.98 2.58 -9.98
C HIS A 30 -17.19 3.79 -9.50
N GLN A 31 -17.75 4.99 -9.68
CA GLN A 31 -17.11 6.24 -9.28
C GLN A 31 -16.72 6.26 -7.79
N THR A 32 -17.55 5.68 -6.93
CA THR A 32 -17.32 5.55 -5.47
C THR A 32 -16.11 4.68 -5.14
N ASP A 33 -15.75 3.73 -5.99
CA ASP A 33 -14.64 2.81 -5.79
C ASP A 33 -13.30 3.37 -6.32
N ILE A 34 -13.32 4.54 -6.95
CA ILE A 34 -12.11 5.19 -7.45
C ILE A 34 -11.27 5.68 -6.27
N ILE A 35 -10.05 5.17 -6.15
CA ILE A 35 -9.06 5.60 -5.16
C ILE A 35 -8.76 7.10 -5.34
N SER A 36 -8.91 7.85 -4.25
CA SER A 36 -8.75 9.31 -4.19
C SER A 36 -7.53 9.73 -3.38
N ALA A 37 -7.13 8.93 -2.38
CA ALA A 37 -5.98 9.17 -1.51
C ALA A 37 -5.25 7.87 -1.15
N ILE A 38 -3.94 7.96 -0.94
CA ILE A 38 -3.10 6.87 -0.45
C ILE A 38 -2.01 7.44 0.45
N GLU A 39 -1.74 6.80 1.59
CA GLU A 39 -0.68 7.23 2.51
C GLU A 39 -0.04 6.02 3.22
N PHE A 40 1.30 5.97 3.19
CA PHE A 40 2.08 4.99 3.94
C PHE A 40 2.41 5.50 5.34
N GLU A 41 2.34 4.61 6.33
CA GLU A 41 2.89 4.90 7.65
C GLU A 41 4.42 5.06 7.52
N LYS A 42 5.03 5.85 8.40
CA LYS A 42 6.44 6.24 8.29
C LYS A 42 7.40 5.03 8.29
N GLY A 43 7.10 3.98 9.04
CA GLY A 43 7.81 2.70 9.02
C GLY A 43 7.49 1.81 7.82
N GLY A 44 6.40 2.10 7.11
CA GLY A 44 5.95 1.35 5.93
C GLY A 44 5.32 0.01 6.28
N ASP A 45 4.93 -0.20 7.54
CA ASP A 45 4.21 -1.41 7.96
C ASP A 45 2.73 -1.35 7.59
N TYR A 46 2.22 -0.15 7.34
CA TYR A 46 0.84 0.07 6.94
C TYR A 46 0.73 0.98 5.72
N VAL A 47 -0.28 0.73 4.90
CA VAL A 47 -0.74 1.65 3.86
C VAL A 47 -2.24 1.80 3.96
N ALA A 48 -2.69 3.05 3.99
CA ALA A 48 -4.09 3.39 4.06
C ALA A 48 -4.52 4.01 2.72
N ILE A 49 -5.68 3.59 2.23
CA ILE A 49 -6.25 3.99 0.94
C ILE A 49 -7.64 4.58 1.21
N GLY A 50 -7.93 5.73 0.62
CA GLY A 50 -9.24 6.35 0.62
C GLY A 50 -9.81 6.42 -0.79
N ASP A 51 -11.14 6.36 -0.93
CA ASP A 51 -11.83 6.45 -2.21
C ASP A 51 -12.81 7.62 -2.29
N HIS A 52 -13.55 7.71 -3.39
CA HIS A 52 -14.57 8.75 -3.57
C HIS A 52 -15.84 8.47 -2.78
N GLY A 53 -16.11 7.22 -2.42
CA GLY A 53 -17.24 6.80 -1.59
C GLY A 53 -16.98 6.92 -0.09
N GLY A 54 -15.96 7.66 0.33
CA GLY A 54 -15.69 7.95 1.75
C GLY A 54 -15.19 6.78 2.59
N ARG A 55 -14.82 5.66 1.96
CA ARG A 55 -14.24 4.50 2.67
C ARG A 55 -12.75 4.70 2.84
N VAL A 56 -12.25 4.17 3.95
CA VAL A 56 -10.81 4.04 4.22
C VAL A 56 -10.49 2.57 4.40
N VAL A 57 -9.57 2.05 3.58
CA VAL A 57 -9.08 0.68 3.61
C VAL A 57 -7.63 0.68 4.09
N LEU A 58 -7.36 -0.09 5.14
CA LEU A 58 -6.05 -0.27 5.72
C LEU A 58 -5.45 -1.61 5.33
N PHE A 59 -4.23 -1.59 4.83
CA PHE A 59 -3.42 -2.75 4.57
C PHE A 59 -2.19 -2.78 5.47
N GLU A 60 -1.77 -3.98 5.83
CA GLU A 60 -0.59 -4.25 6.64
C GLU A 60 0.43 -5.04 5.84
N LYS A 61 1.71 -4.72 6.01
CA LYS A 61 2.82 -5.43 5.40
C LYS A 61 3.07 -6.73 6.15
N ARG A 62 3.00 -7.87 5.45
CA ARG A 62 3.51 -9.14 5.98
C ARG A 62 5.03 -9.13 5.98
N THR A 63 5.64 -9.56 7.08
CA THR A 63 7.06 -9.90 7.12
C THR A 63 7.27 -11.29 6.53
N ALA A 64 8.47 -11.56 5.99
CA ALA A 64 8.81 -12.89 5.49
C ALA A 64 8.82 -13.97 6.59
N GLU A 65 8.80 -13.54 7.85
CA GLU A 65 8.77 -14.38 9.05
C GLU A 65 7.40 -15.06 9.25
N ASP A 66 6.31 -14.45 8.77
CA ASP A 66 4.96 -15.02 8.86
C ASP A 66 4.74 -16.23 7.92
N ASP A 67 5.48 -16.30 6.81
CA ASP A 67 5.46 -17.44 5.88
C ASP A 67 6.49 -18.53 6.25
N SER A 68 7.36 -18.31 7.26
CA SER A 68 8.51 -19.18 7.56
C SER A 68 8.52 -19.73 9.00
N PHE A 69 7.48 -20.48 9.38
CA PHE A 69 7.60 -21.44 10.49
C PHE A 69 8.21 -22.79 10.06
N GLU A 70 8.72 -22.91 8.84
CA GLU A 70 9.54 -24.06 8.42
C GLU A 70 11.04 -23.72 8.45
N TYR A 71 11.69 -24.18 9.52
CA TYR A 71 13.13 -24.42 9.73
C TYR A 71 14.09 -23.90 8.65
N ARG A 72 14.65 -22.70 8.85
CA ARG A 72 15.89 -22.29 8.15
C ARG A 72 17.10 -22.39 9.07
N SER A 73 18.16 -23.01 8.57
CA SER A 73 19.37 -23.29 9.35
C SER A 73 20.21 -22.02 9.51
N ARG A 74 21.03 -21.95 10.58
CA ARG A 74 21.85 -20.77 10.92
C ARG A 74 22.77 -20.29 9.77
N ASN A 75 23.19 -21.19 8.88
CA ASN A 75 24.01 -20.86 7.71
C ASN A 75 23.22 -20.15 6.59
N GLU A 76 21.89 -20.25 6.56
CA GLU A 76 21.04 -19.56 5.56
C GLU A 76 20.73 -18.12 5.99
N LEU A 77 20.65 -17.86 7.31
CA LEU A 77 20.49 -16.51 7.87
C LEU A 77 21.65 -15.59 7.49
N GLU A 78 22.89 -16.09 7.54
CA GLU A 78 24.09 -15.32 7.18
C GLU A 78 24.19 -15.03 5.66
N GLN A 79 23.45 -15.74 4.81
CA GLN A 79 23.35 -15.45 3.36
C GLN A 79 22.23 -14.47 3.00
N THR A 80 21.24 -14.27 3.90
CA THR A 80 20.11 -13.35 3.65
C THR A 80 20.45 -11.86 3.79
N ASP A 81 21.59 -11.52 4.40
CA ASP A 81 22.06 -10.13 4.44
C ASP A 81 22.41 -9.57 3.04
N PHE A 82 22.62 -10.44 2.05
CA PHE A 82 22.99 -10.06 0.68
C PHE A 82 22.04 -10.49 -0.43
N MET A 83 21.02 -11.33 -0.16
CA MET A 83 20.13 -11.84 -1.22
C MET A 83 18.65 -11.60 -0.93
N VAL A 84 18.09 -10.66 -1.71
CA VAL A 84 16.67 -10.52 -2.06
C VAL A 84 15.74 -10.49 -0.85
N ARG A 85 15.57 -9.30 -0.25
CA ARG A 85 14.34 -9.01 0.49
C ARG A 85 13.19 -9.30 -0.48
N HIS A 86 12.41 -10.33 -0.21
CA HIS A 86 11.19 -10.59 -0.97
C HIS A 86 10.39 -9.28 -1.03
N PRO A 87 9.79 -8.93 -2.18
CA PRO A 87 9.03 -7.70 -2.30
C PRO A 87 7.97 -7.66 -1.20
N PRO A 88 7.80 -6.52 -0.50
CA PRO A 88 6.85 -6.42 0.60
C PRO A 88 5.45 -6.75 0.09
N LYS A 89 4.78 -7.67 0.79
CA LYS A 89 3.41 -8.08 0.48
C LYS A 89 2.48 -7.40 1.47
N TYR A 90 1.65 -6.50 0.98
CA TYR A 90 0.56 -5.93 1.79
C TYR A 90 -0.65 -6.85 1.78
N GLN A 91 -1.32 -6.98 2.91
CA GLN A 91 -2.56 -7.72 3.09
C GLN A 91 -3.65 -6.80 3.61
N TYR A 92 -4.89 -7.05 3.21
CA TYR A 92 -6.04 -6.35 3.77
C TYR A 92 -6.09 -6.58 5.27
N ARG A 93 -6.23 -5.50 6.05
CA ARG A 93 -6.38 -5.56 7.50
C ARG A 93 -7.79 -5.19 7.92
N THR A 94 -8.27 -4.01 7.51
CA THR A 94 -9.61 -3.54 7.86
C THR A 94 -10.06 -2.46 6.90
N GLU A 95 -11.36 -2.22 6.83
CA GLU A 95 -11.97 -1.06 6.22
C GLU A 95 -12.95 -0.41 7.19
N PHE A 96 -13.22 0.88 6.97
CA PHE A 96 -14.30 1.58 7.65
C PHE A 96 -14.81 2.75 6.80
N GLN A 97 -16.07 3.12 7.03
CA GLN A 97 -16.67 4.30 6.43
C GLN A 97 -16.23 5.55 7.21
N SER A 98 -15.54 6.46 6.54
CA SER A 98 -15.03 7.68 7.19
C SER A 98 -15.97 8.87 7.00
N HIS A 99 -16.65 8.98 5.85
CA HIS A 99 -17.55 10.08 5.54
C HIS A 99 -18.82 9.56 4.86
N GLU A 100 -19.92 10.27 5.02
CA GLU A 100 -21.19 10.02 4.33
C GLU A 100 -21.54 11.30 3.52
N PRO A 101 -22.34 11.19 2.44
CA PRO A 101 -22.79 12.34 1.69
C PRO A 101 -23.60 13.28 2.59
N GLU A 102 -23.32 14.58 2.49
CA GLU A 102 -24.05 15.61 3.22
C GLU A 102 -24.60 16.68 2.26
N PHE A 103 -25.56 17.49 2.74
CA PHE A 103 -26.14 18.58 1.96
C PHE A 103 -26.22 19.88 2.78
N ASP A 104 -25.62 20.95 2.27
CA ASP A 104 -25.74 22.31 2.82
C ASP A 104 -27.01 22.96 2.27
N TYR A 105 -28.07 23.00 3.09
CA TYR A 105 -29.37 23.59 2.72
C TYR A 105 -29.32 25.10 2.47
N LEU A 106 -28.40 25.83 3.12
CA LEU A 106 -28.32 27.29 2.96
C LEU A 106 -27.66 27.65 1.63
N LYS A 107 -26.71 26.83 1.18
CA LYS A 107 -26.00 27.04 -0.08
C LYS A 107 -26.54 26.20 -1.23
N SER A 108 -27.46 25.27 -0.95
CA SER A 108 -27.94 24.26 -1.91
C SER A 108 -26.78 23.49 -2.55
N LEU A 109 -25.82 23.06 -1.72
CA LEU A 109 -24.59 22.41 -2.15
C LEU A 109 -24.51 20.99 -1.58
N GLU A 110 -24.22 20.03 -2.45
CA GLU A 110 -23.87 18.66 -2.07
C GLU A 110 -22.42 18.62 -1.59
N ILE A 111 -22.21 17.96 -0.46
CA ILE A 111 -20.90 17.74 0.14
C ILE A 111 -20.58 16.26 -0.07
N GLU A 112 -19.60 16.02 -0.96
CA GLU A 112 -19.15 14.68 -1.31
C GLU A 112 -18.49 13.97 -0.11
N GLU A 113 -18.72 12.66 0.04
CA GLU A 113 -18.01 11.83 1.03
C GLU A 113 -16.55 11.54 0.68
N LYS A 114 -16.07 12.01 -0.46
CA LYS A 114 -14.71 11.73 -0.97
C LYS A 114 -13.61 11.99 0.05
N ILE A 115 -12.71 11.01 0.19
CA ILE A 115 -11.48 11.19 0.95
C ILE A 115 -10.51 12.09 0.18
N ASN A 116 -10.32 13.32 0.66
CA ASN A 116 -9.47 14.29 -0.03
C ASN A 116 -7.98 14.08 0.25
N LYS A 117 -7.64 13.80 1.52
CA LYS A 117 -6.26 13.59 2.00
C LYS A 117 -6.27 12.72 3.23
N MET A 118 -5.18 11.99 3.42
CA MET A 118 -4.92 11.17 4.60
C MET A 118 -3.53 11.51 5.14
N ARG A 119 -3.34 11.39 6.45
CA ARG A 119 -2.03 11.48 7.10
C ARG A 119 -2.01 10.54 8.30
N TRP A 120 -0.85 9.93 8.51
CA TRP A 120 -0.53 9.20 9.74
C TRP A 120 -0.14 10.13 10.88
#